data_AF-A0A0A6ZNT3-F1
#
_entry.id   AF-A0A0A6ZNT3-F1
#
_cell.length_a   1.000
_cell.length_b   1.000
_cell.length_c   1.000
_cell.angle_alpha   90.00
_cell.angle_beta   90.00
_cell.angle_gamma   90.00
#
_symmetry.space_group_name_H-M   'P 1'
#
loop_
_entity.id
_entity.type
_entity.pdbx_description
1 polymer ?
#
loop_
_entity_poly.entity_id
_entity_poly.type
_entity_poly.pdbx_seq_one_letter_code
_entity_poly.pdbx_strand_id
1 'polypeptide(L)' 'MWRYQIRQSMSRRGNCWDNSPMERFFRSLKNEWMPVVGYVSFSEAAHAITDYIVGYY' A
#
# COMPACT_ATOMS: atom_id res chain seq x y z
N MET A 1 -2.52 15.30 -12.68
CA MET A 1 -1.16 15.68 -12.23
C MET A 1 -0.90 17.16 -12.48
N TRP A 2 -0.97 17.65 -13.73
CA TRP A 2 -0.89 19.09 -14.02
C TRP A 2 -1.99 19.94 -13.37
N ARG A 3 -3.23 19.44 -13.32
CA ARG A 3 -4.36 20.10 -12.64
C ARG A 3 -4.17 20.29 -11.12
N TYR A 4 -3.35 19.44 -10.50
CA TYR A 4 -3.07 19.49 -9.06
C TYR A 4 -1.62 19.90 -8.77
N GLN A 5 -0.87 20.34 -9.79
CA GLN A 5 0.57 20.64 -9.73
C GLN A 5 1.41 19.55 -9.04
N ILE A 6 0.99 18.28 -9.15
CA ILE A 6 1.72 17.14 -8.60
C ILE A 6 2.86 16.79 -9.56
N ARG A 7 4.10 16.90 -9.08
CA ARG A 7 5.29 16.50 -9.81
C ARG A 7 5.61 15.04 -9.51
N GLN A 8 5.48 14.17 -10.51
CA GLN A 8 5.89 12.77 -10.38
C GLN A 8 7.41 12.68 -10.20
N SER A 9 7.88 11.89 -9.24
CA SER A 9 9.30 11.62 -9.06
C SER A 9 9.75 10.44 -9.93
N MET A 10 9.63 10.59 -11.26
CA MET A 10 10.06 9.56 -12.20
C MET A 10 11.57 9.64 -12.44
N SER A 11 12.38 9.27 -11.45
CA SER A 11 13.80 9.00 -11.66
C SER A 11 13.99 7.48 -11.80
N ARG A 12 14.62 7.02 -12.89
CA ARG A 12 15.00 5.59 -13.06
C ARG A 12 16.04 5.13 -12.02
N ARG A 13 16.47 6.02 -11.12
CA ARG A 13 17.50 5.77 -10.11
C ARG A 13 16.96 5.07 -8.86
N GLY A 14 15.65 4.77 -8.78
CA GLY A 14 15.08 4.06 -7.63
C GLY A 14 15.29 4.85 -6.33
N ASN A 15 14.82 6.10 -6.30
CA ASN A 15 15.06 6.97 -5.16
C ASN A 15 14.23 6.46 -3.96
N CYS A 16 14.91 5.94 -2.94
CA CYS A 16 14.29 5.24 -1.81
C CYS A 16 13.32 6.13 -1.01
N TRP A 17 13.54 7.44 -1.00
CA TRP A 17 12.67 8.37 -0.26
C TRP A 17 11.23 8.38 -0.76
N ASP A 18 11.03 8.27 -2.07
CA ASP A 18 9.68 8.31 -2.64
C ASP A 18 8.94 6.98 -2.44
N ASN A 19 9.67 5.86 -2.46
CA ASN A 19 9.08 4.52 -2.36
C ASN A 19 9.06 3.96 -0.93
N SER A 20 9.93 4.43 -0.04
CA SER A 20 10.10 3.87 1.31
C SER A 20 8.80 3.84 2.14
N PRO A 21 7.89 4.84 2.09
CA PRO A 21 6.64 4.75 2.83
C PRO A 21 5.74 3.64 2.28
N MET A 22 5.67 3.51 0.95
CA MET A 22 4.87 2.47 0.30
C MET A 22 5.45 1.07 0.54
N GLU A 23 6.77 0.91 0.44
CA GLU A 23 7.45 -0.36 0.74
C GLU A 23 7.20 -0.79 2.19
N ARG A 24 7.32 0.14 3.14
CA ARG A 24 7.04 -0.14 4.55
C ARG A 24 5.60 -0.54 4.77
N PHE A 25 4.64 0.21 4.22
CA PHE A 25 3.22 -0.10 4.30
C PHE A 25 2.92 -1.52 3.79
N PHE A 26 3.35 -1.84 2.56
CA PHE A 26 3.07 -3.14 1.97
C PHE A 26 3.80 -4.29 2.68
N ARG A 27 4.98 -4.03 3.25
CA ARG A 27 5.70 -5.02 4.05
C ARG A 27 4.91 -5.39 5.30
N SER A 28 4.43 -4.40 6.07
CA SER A 28 3.64 -4.65 7.28
C SER A 28 2.30 -5.28 6.94
N LEU A 29 1.56 -4.76 5.94
CA LEU A 29 0.29 -5.34 5.51
C LEU A 29 0.40 -6.84 5.17
N LYS A 30 1.42 -7.22 4.39
CA LYS A 30 1.59 -8.61 3.94
C LYS A 30 2.04 -9.55 5.06
N ASN A 31 2.83 -9.07 6.02
CA ASN A 31 3.38 -9.92 7.08
C ASN A 31 2.48 -10.02 8.30
N GLU A 32 1.77 -8.94 8.63
CA GLU A 32 1.03 -8.83 9.89
C GLU A 32 -0.47 -9.08 9.70
N TRP A 33 -1.03 -8.74 8.54
CA TRP A 33 -2.50 -8.71 8.35
C TRP A 33 -3.03 -9.61 7.24
N MET A 34 -2.25 -9.90 6.19
CA MET A 34 -2.70 -10.83 5.15
C MET A 34 -2.71 -12.28 5.67
N PRO A 35 -3.84 -13.01 5.53
CA PRO A 35 -3.88 -14.43 5.83
C PRO A 35 -2.92 -15.21 4.93
N VAL A 36 -2.23 -16.21 5.48
CA VAL A 36 -1.27 -17.06 4.74
C VAL A 36 -1.95 -17.80 3.58
N VAL A 37 -3.22 -18.18 3.76
CA VAL A 37 -4.04 -18.87 2.75
C VAL A 37 -4.73 -17.91 1.77
N GLY A 38 -4.58 -16.60 1.96
CA GLY A 38 -5.27 -15.57 1.18
C GLY A 38 -6.73 -15.36 1.60
N TYR A 39 -7.47 -14.60 0.78
CA TYR A 39 -8.89 -14.30 0.98
C TYR A 39 -9.75 -15.16 0.05
N VAL A 40 -10.94 -15.52 0.50
CA VAL A 40 -11.89 -16.34 -0.27
C VAL A 40 -12.56 -15.53 -1.38
N SER A 41 -12.71 -14.22 -1.18
CA SER A 41 -13.30 -13.32 -2.17
C SER A 41 -12.64 -11.95 -2.21
N PHE A 42 -12.82 -11.24 -3.31
CA PHE A 42 -12.40 -9.85 -3.43
C PHE A 42 -13.10 -8.93 -2.41
N SER A 43 -14.39 -9.19 -2.12
CA SER A 43 -15.14 -8.39 -1.15
C SER A 43 -14.56 -8.52 0.26
N GLU A 44 -14.19 -9.73 0.66
CA GLU A 44 -13.53 -10.00 1.94
C GLU A 44 -12.16 -9.32 2.00
N ALA A 45 -11.36 -9.45 0.94
CA ALA A 45 -10.07 -8.76 0.85
C ALA A 45 -10.22 -7.24 0.95
N ALA A 46 -11.20 -6.66 0.26
CA ALA A 46 -11.46 -5.23 0.29
C ALA A 46 -11.88 -4.73 1.67
N HIS A 47 -12.75 -5.48 2.38
CA HIS A 47 -13.11 -5.17 3.77
C HIS A 47 -11.89 -5.27 4.68
N ALA A 48 -11.16 -6.38 4.65
CA ALA A 48 -9.99 -6.57 5.52
C ALA A 48 -8.90 -5.51 5.28
N ILE A 49 -8.65 -5.12 4.03
CA ILE A 49 -7.70 -4.05 3.71
C ILE A 49 -8.21 -2.68 4.17
N THR A 50 -9.52 -2.42 4.03
CA THR A 50 -10.13 -1.17 4.53
C THR A 50 -10.01 -1.08 6.04
N ASP A 51 -10.30 -2.16 6.75
CA ASP A 51 -10.19 -2.23 8.20
C ASP A 51 -8.74 -2.02 8.67
N TYR A 52 -7.77 -2.61 7.97
CA TYR A 52 -6.34 -2.35 8.24
C TYR A 52 -5.96 -0.87 8.06
N ILE A 53 -6.42 -0.25 6.97
CA ILE A 53 -6.10 1.15 6.67
C ILE A 53 -6.80 2.11 7.64
N VAL A 54 -8.04 1.84 8.05
CA VAL A 54 -8.80 2.74 8.92
C VAL A 54 -8.51 2.51 10.40
N GLY A 55 -8.27 1.26 10.78
CA GLY A 55 -8.14 0.84 12.18
C GLY A 55 -6.71 0.80 12.71
N TYR A 56 -5.69 0.70 11.85
CA TYR A 56 -4.30 0.50 12.28
C TYR A 56 -3.29 1.48 11.66
N TYR A 57 -3.36 1.74 10.36
CA TYR A 57 -2.39 2.58 9.64
C TYR A 57 -2.74 4.07 9.67
#